data_AF-A0A968CPW2-F1
#
_entry.id   AF-A0A968CPW2-F1
#
_cell.length_a   1.000
_cell.length_b   1.000
_cell.length_c   1.000
_cell.angle_alpha   90.00
_cell.angle_beta   90.00
_cell.angle_gamma   90.00
#
_symmetry.space_group_name_H-M   'P 1'
#
loop_
_entity.id
_entity.type
_entity.pdbx_description
1 polymer ?
#
loop_
_entity_poly.entity_id
_entity_poly.type
_entity_poly.pdbx_seq_one_letter_code
_entity_poly.pdbx_strand_id
1 'polypeptide(L)'
;YKWNRRADDLQYRIAEKEYVEEMEDIAINITSDFFELYLAQMNVENASFNVSINDSIYTISQGRYKVGKIAENDLLQSELQLLGAQTQLANAKLEYERTAQQLKTSLGLPAQIKIEITPPAEAPQISVDPAMALEQANQNRSDLLSYDLQQTNAERDLAQAKSDAGLSAQMTATFGYNQSGENIPDLYQDLLDQQFFNISFQFPLFEWGRGNAEVEAARAEQKRIKNDIALKEEEFNQEVYFQVREFHLLQKQLSIAAKADTIAIRRFEVAKNRYLIGKIDITDLFDAQQAKDAARRQYIQTLRNYWVLFYRLRRLTLYDFENDQPLEYRL
;
A
#
# COMPACT_ATOMS: atom_id res chain seq x y z
N TYR A 1 -18.03 10.71 -31.56
CA TYR A 1 -18.01 9.25 -31.74
C TYR A 1 -16.61 8.66 -31.65
N LYS A 2 -15.64 9.02 -32.53
CA LYS A 2 -14.26 8.48 -32.48
C LYS A 2 -13.55 8.69 -31.12
N TRP A 3 -13.63 9.91 -30.58
CA TRP A 3 -13.01 10.25 -29.29
C TRP A 3 -13.64 9.49 -28.13
N ASN A 4 -14.98 9.44 -28.06
CA ASN A 4 -15.70 8.70 -27.02
C ASN A 4 -15.34 7.20 -27.05
N ARG A 5 -15.37 6.55 -28.21
CA ARG A 5 -14.99 5.13 -28.31
C ARG A 5 -13.57 4.85 -27.81
N ARG A 6 -12.60 5.74 -28.12
CA ARG A 6 -11.22 5.61 -27.61
C ARG A 6 -11.14 5.84 -26.10
N ALA A 7 -11.88 6.83 -25.60
CA ALA A 7 -11.94 7.11 -24.16
C ALA A 7 -12.57 5.94 -23.39
N ASP A 8 -13.67 5.39 -23.88
CA ASP A 8 -14.37 4.24 -23.28
C ASP A 8 -13.47 2.99 -23.25
N ASP A 9 -12.72 2.72 -24.32
CA ASP A 9 -11.73 1.62 -24.39
C ASP A 9 -10.59 1.80 -23.37
N LEU A 10 -10.04 3.01 -23.27
CA LEU A 10 -9.01 3.32 -22.28
C LEU A 10 -9.55 3.19 -20.84
N GLN A 11 -10.75 3.69 -20.57
CA GLN A 11 -11.40 3.56 -19.26
C GLN A 11 -11.60 2.11 -18.85
N TYR A 12 -12.02 1.25 -19.77
CA TYR A 12 -12.15 -0.19 -19.50
C TYR A 12 -10.80 -0.80 -19.10
N ARG A 13 -9.75 -0.53 -19.87
CA ARG A 13 -8.39 -1.05 -19.60
C ARG A 13 -7.78 -0.49 -18.32
N ILE A 14 -8.04 0.78 -18.00
CA ILE A 14 -7.65 1.40 -16.72
C ILE A 14 -8.29 0.62 -15.57
N ALA A 15 -9.60 0.39 -15.63
CA ALA A 15 -10.32 -0.33 -14.58
C ALA A 15 -9.80 -1.78 -14.39
N GLU A 16 -9.42 -2.47 -15.47
CA GLU A 16 -8.79 -3.80 -15.36
C GLU A 16 -7.44 -3.74 -14.62
N LYS A 17 -6.62 -2.71 -14.87
CA LYS A 17 -5.32 -2.55 -14.20
C LYS A 17 -5.47 -2.07 -12.76
N GLU A 18 -6.37 -1.13 -12.51
CA GLU A 18 -6.72 -0.66 -11.16
C GLU A 18 -7.21 -1.81 -10.28
N TYR A 19 -7.99 -2.75 -10.82
CA TYR A 19 -8.40 -3.94 -10.08
C TYR A 19 -7.20 -4.78 -9.60
N VAL A 20 -6.20 -5.00 -10.45
CA VAL A 20 -4.97 -5.73 -10.06
C VAL A 20 -4.17 -4.93 -9.02
N GLU A 21 -4.09 -3.61 -9.18
CA GLU A 21 -3.44 -2.71 -8.22
C GLU A 21 -4.13 -2.76 -6.85
N GLU A 22 -5.46 -2.73 -6.81
CA GLU A 22 -6.28 -2.85 -5.59
C GLU A 22 -6.07 -4.20 -4.89
N MET A 23 -5.97 -5.29 -5.65
CA MET A 23 -5.67 -6.61 -5.09
C MET A 23 -4.29 -6.65 -4.43
N GLU A 24 -3.28 -6.01 -5.03
CA GLU A 24 -1.96 -5.86 -4.40
C GLU A 24 -2.00 -4.92 -3.19
N ASP A 25 -2.80 -3.84 -3.22
CA ASP A 25 -3.01 -2.97 -2.06
C ASP A 25 -3.64 -3.73 -0.88
N ILE A 26 -4.60 -4.63 -1.15
CA ILE A 26 -5.15 -5.56 -0.16
C ILE A 26 -4.04 -6.49 0.38
N ALA A 27 -3.21 -7.06 -0.50
CA ALA A 27 -2.10 -7.92 -0.10
C ALA A 27 -1.08 -7.19 0.80
N ILE A 28 -0.75 -5.93 0.49
CA ILE A 28 0.12 -5.06 1.30
C ILE A 28 -0.49 -4.86 2.69
N ASN A 29 -1.78 -4.51 2.77
CA ASN A 29 -2.47 -4.25 4.03
C ASN A 29 -2.56 -5.50 4.90
N ILE A 30 -2.98 -6.63 4.33
CA ILE A 30 -3.07 -7.91 5.06
C ILE A 30 -1.70 -8.36 5.53
N THR A 31 -0.66 -8.20 4.70
CA THR A 31 0.73 -8.51 5.08
C THR A 31 1.19 -7.64 6.25
N SER A 32 0.85 -6.35 6.25
CA SER A 32 1.15 -5.45 7.38
C SER A 32 0.49 -5.94 8.66
N ASP A 33 -0.82 -6.19 8.63
CA ASP A 33 -1.61 -6.64 9.79
C ASP A 33 -1.11 -7.99 10.31
N PHE A 34 -0.75 -8.92 9.41
CA PHE A 34 -0.17 -10.21 9.75
C PHE A 34 1.12 -10.04 10.57
N PHE A 35 2.05 -9.20 10.10
CA PHE A 35 3.31 -9.00 10.80
C PHE A 35 3.16 -8.16 12.07
N GLU A 36 2.18 -7.27 12.15
CA GLU A 36 1.83 -6.55 13.37
C GLU A 36 1.35 -7.51 14.46
N LEU A 37 0.44 -8.45 14.12
CA LEU A 37 0.01 -9.49 15.05
C LEU A 37 1.17 -10.45 15.42
N TYR A 38 2.00 -10.84 14.45
CA TYR A 38 3.16 -11.68 14.74
C TYR A 38 4.16 -11.00 15.71
N LEU A 39 4.44 -9.72 15.50
CA LEU A 39 5.29 -8.93 16.41
C LEU A 39 4.66 -8.85 17.80
N ALA A 40 3.35 -8.64 17.90
CA ALA A 40 2.65 -8.60 19.18
C ALA A 40 2.70 -9.95 19.91
N GLN A 41 2.50 -11.07 19.20
CA GLN A 41 2.63 -12.43 19.73
C GLN A 41 4.05 -12.66 20.30
N MET A 42 5.09 -12.33 19.52
CA MET A 42 6.49 -12.43 19.96
C MET A 42 6.80 -11.52 21.14
N ASN A 43 6.19 -10.34 21.24
CA ASN A 43 6.35 -9.46 22.39
C ASN A 43 5.71 -10.04 23.65
N VAL A 44 4.56 -10.71 23.55
CA VAL A 44 3.94 -11.43 24.70
C VAL A 44 4.86 -12.55 25.17
N GLU A 45 5.39 -13.36 24.26
CA GLU A 45 6.30 -14.46 24.59
C GLU A 45 7.58 -13.94 25.27
N ASN A 46 8.23 -12.91 24.70
CA ASN A 46 9.43 -12.31 25.28
C ASN A 46 9.15 -11.65 26.64
N ALA A 47 8.06 -10.90 26.77
CA ALA A 47 7.70 -10.26 28.04
C ALA A 47 7.39 -11.29 29.13
N SER A 48 6.71 -12.39 28.78
CA SER A 48 6.44 -13.50 29.70
C SER A 48 7.73 -14.18 30.16
N PHE A 49 8.66 -14.42 29.23
CA PHE A 49 9.99 -14.95 29.56
C PHE A 49 10.77 -13.99 30.47
N ASN A 50 10.74 -12.69 30.20
CA ASN A 50 11.42 -11.67 31.01
C ASN A 50 10.84 -11.57 32.43
N VAL A 51 9.52 -11.68 32.60
CA VAL A 51 8.92 -11.74 33.95
C VAL A 51 9.47 -12.93 34.72
N SER A 52 9.51 -14.12 34.13
CA SER A 52 10.02 -15.34 34.78
C SER A 52 11.52 -15.22 35.14
N ILE A 53 12.33 -14.67 34.24
CA ILE A 53 13.76 -14.45 34.48
C ILE A 53 13.98 -13.39 35.56
N ASN A 54 13.28 -12.26 35.49
CA ASN A 54 13.48 -11.15 36.42
C ASN A 54 12.99 -11.50 37.82
N ASP A 55 11.95 -12.34 37.95
CA ASP A 55 11.50 -12.90 39.23
C ASP A 55 12.58 -13.77 39.89
N SER A 56 13.22 -14.64 39.08
CA SER A 56 14.35 -15.45 39.53
C SER A 56 15.55 -14.58 39.95
N ILE A 57 15.87 -13.54 39.17
CA ILE A 57 16.95 -12.59 39.48
C ILE A 57 16.65 -11.85 40.78
N TYR A 58 15.44 -11.33 40.96
CA TYR A 58 15.02 -10.63 42.18
C TYR A 58 15.14 -11.55 43.41
N THR A 59 14.69 -12.80 43.30
CA THR A 59 14.82 -13.80 44.38
C THR A 59 16.29 -14.05 44.75
N ILE A 60 17.18 -14.18 43.76
CA ILE A 60 18.62 -14.34 43.98
C ILE A 60 19.22 -13.08 44.62
N SER A 61 18.83 -11.89 44.16
CA SER A 61 19.27 -10.61 44.72
C SER A 61 18.86 -10.46 46.18
N GLN A 62 17.62 -10.79 46.54
CA GLN A 62 17.16 -10.79 47.93
C GLN A 62 18.03 -11.71 48.82
N GLY A 63 18.35 -12.91 48.32
CA GLY A 63 19.25 -13.84 49.01
C GLY A 63 20.65 -13.25 49.21
N ARG A 64 21.26 -12.69 48.15
CA ARG A 64 22.60 -12.08 48.19
C ARG A 64 22.65 -10.85 49.10
N TYR A 65 21.62 -10.02 49.12
CA TYR A 65 21.53 -8.83 49.98
C TYR A 65 21.49 -9.23 51.45
N LYS A 66 20.68 -10.23 51.83
CA LYS A 66 20.58 -10.74 53.21
C LYS A 66 21.92 -11.22 53.79
N VAL A 67 22.82 -11.70 52.94
CA VAL A 67 24.18 -12.15 53.33
C VAL A 67 25.26 -11.10 53.05
N GLY A 68 24.89 -9.86 52.71
CA GLY A 68 25.81 -8.74 52.50
C GLY A 68 26.69 -8.87 51.24
N LYS A 69 26.26 -9.61 50.22
CA LYS A 69 27.03 -9.86 48.99
C LYS A 69 26.77 -8.85 47.87
N ILE A 70 25.69 -8.08 47.94
CA ILE A 70 25.34 -7.02 46.98
C ILE A 70 24.86 -5.77 47.73
N ALA A 71 24.85 -4.63 47.05
CA ALA A 71 24.34 -3.39 47.62
C ALA A 71 22.80 -3.33 47.56
N GLU A 72 22.19 -2.47 48.38
CA GLU A 72 20.75 -2.19 48.32
C GLU A 72 20.32 -1.69 46.93
N ASN A 73 21.18 -0.90 46.27
CA ASN A 73 20.94 -0.42 44.92
C ASN A 73 20.72 -1.57 43.90
N ASP A 74 21.50 -2.64 43.99
CA ASP A 74 21.38 -3.79 43.08
C ASP A 74 20.07 -4.56 43.33
N LEU A 75 19.65 -4.64 44.59
CA LEU A 75 18.37 -5.22 44.97
C LEU A 75 17.20 -4.39 44.41
N LEU A 76 17.21 -3.08 44.66
CA LEU A 76 16.17 -2.16 44.16
C LEU A 76 16.10 -2.16 42.63
N GLN A 77 17.25 -2.24 41.95
CA GLN A 77 17.31 -2.35 40.50
C GLN A 77 16.64 -3.65 40.02
N SER A 78 16.89 -4.79 40.68
CA SER A 78 16.24 -6.05 40.31
C SER A 78 14.72 -6.04 40.53
N GLU A 79 14.25 -5.38 41.59
CA GLU A 79 12.82 -5.19 41.86
C GLU A 79 12.15 -4.34 40.79
N LEU A 80 12.78 -3.20 40.46
CA LEU A 80 12.29 -2.30 39.43
C LEU A 80 12.19 -2.99 38.06
N GLN A 81 13.17 -3.82 37.70
CA GLN A 81 13.16 -4.57 36.45
C GLN A 81 12.09 -5.66 36.41
N LEU A 82 11.74 -6.27 37.54
CA LEU A 82 10.60 -7.20 37.64
C LEU A 82 9.27 -6.46 37.44
N LEU A 83 9.06 -5.34 38.14
CA LEU A 83 7.85 -4.52 38.00
C LEU A 83 7.69 -3.97 36.58
N GLY A 84 8.80 -3.56 35.97
CA GLY A 84 8.86 -3.14 34.57
C GLY A 84 8.46 -4.26 33.61
N ALA A 85 9.00 -5.47 33.79
CA ALA A 85 8.67 -6.63 32.97
C ALA A 85 7.19 -7.04 33.09
N GLN A 86 6.61 -6.97 34.29
CA GLN A 86 5.18 -7.23 34.51
C GLN A 86 4.30 -6.22 33.77
N THR A 87 4.65 -4.94 33.83
CA THR A 87 3.97 -3.87 33.08
C THR A 87 4.07 -4.09 31.57
N GLN A 88 5.27 -4.45 31.06
CA GLN A 88 5.46 -4.76 29.65
C GLN A 88 4.62 -5.96 29.20
N LEU A 89 4.50 -7.01 30.02
CA LEU A 89 3.66 -8.16 29.71
C LEU A 89 2.17 -7.79 29.62
N ALA A 90 1.68 -6.95 30.54
CA ALA A 90 0.29 -6.48 30.50
C ALA A 90 0.01 -5.68 29.21
N ASN A 91 0.92 -4.76 28.85
CA ASN A 91 0.81 -3.97 27.62
C ASN A 91 0.90 -4.85 26.36
N ALA A 92 1.83 -5.81 26.32
CA ALA A 92 1.99 -6.72 25.19
C ALA A 92 0.74 -7.58 24.96
N LYS A 93 0.08 -8.03 26.03
CA LYS A 93 -1.18 -8.80 25.93
C LYS A 93 -2.31 -7.97 25.32
N LEU A 94 -2.46 -6.72 25.76
CA LEU A 94 -3.46 -5.81 25.19
C LEU A 94 -3.18 -5.51 23.71
N GLU A 95 -1.91 -5.31 23.35
CA GLU A 95 -1.53 -5.07 21.96
C GLU A 95 -1.77 -6.29 21.07
N TYR A 96 -1.50 -7.49 21.58
CA TYR A 96 -1.83 -8.74 20.91
C TYR A 96 -3.34 -8.86 20.65
N GLU A 97 -4.18 -8.55 21.64
CA GLU A 97 -5.64 -8.55 21.47
C GLU A 97 -6.10 -7.55 20.40
N ARG A 98 -5.52 -6.34 20.39
CA ARG A 98 -5.84 -5.29 19.40
C ARG A 98 -5.46 -5.71 17.99
N THR A 99 -4.21 -6.12 17.79
CA THR A 99 -3.67 -6.53 16.47
C THR A 99 -4.38 -7.79 15.96
N ALA A 100 -4.75 -8.71 16.84
CA ALA A 100 -5.53 -9.89 16.48
C ALA A 100 -6.92 -9.51 15.97
N GLN A 101 -7.56 -8.51 16.59
CA GLN A 101 -8.85 -8.01 16.16
C GLN A 101 -8.76 -7.23 14.84
N GLN A 102 -7.70 -6.46 14.64
CA GLN A 102 -7.43 -5.74 13.38
C GLN A 102 -7.30 -6.72 12.22
N LEU A 103 -6.41 -7.73 12.33
CA LEU A 103 -6.26 -8.74 11.28
C LEU A 103 -7.56 -9.50 11.00
N LYS A 104 -8.33 -9.85 12.04
CA LYS A 104 -9.64 -10.48 11.86
C LYS A 104 -10.59 -9.61 11.05
N THR A 105 -10.60 -8.31 11.31
CA THR A 105 -11.43 -7.35 10.59
C THR A 105 -11.01 -7.27 9.12
N SER A 106 -9.70 -7.19 8.84
CA SER A 106 -9.16 -7.14 7.48
C SER A 106 -9.43 -8.43 6.69
N LEU A 107 -9.45 -9.59 7.35
CA LEU A 107 -9.79 -10.88 6.75
C LEU A 107 -11.29 -11.17 6.68
N GLY A 108 -12.16 -10.30 7.22
CA GLY A 108 -13.59 -10.53 7.31
C GLY A 108 -13.98 -11.70 8.23
N LEU A 109 -13.13 -12.05 9.19
CA LEU A 109 -13.35 -13.18 10.10
C LEU A 109 -14.14 -12.76 11.36
N PRO A 110 -15.03 -13.63 11.87
CA PRO A 110 -15.70 -13.40 13.15
C PRO A 110 -14.72 -13.22 14.32
N ALA A 111 -15.07 -12.34 15.26
CA ALA A 111 -14.23 -12.00 16.42
C ALA A 111 -13.87 -13.20 17.31
N GLN A 112 -14.71 -14.24 17.33
CA GLN A 112 -14.54 -15.44 18.18
C GLN A 112 -13.49 -16.42 17.64
N ILE A 113 -13.07 -16.29 16.38
CA ILE A 113 -12.03 -17.15 15.83
C ILE A 113 -10.70 -16.79 16.50
N LYS A 114 -10.00 -17.82 16.98
CA LYS A 114 -8.62 -17.70 17.45
C LYS A 114 -7.69 -17.88 16.26
N ILE A 115 -6.78 -16.92 16.09
CA ILE A 115 -5.76 -16.95 15.05
C ILE A 115 -4.42 -17.13 15.75
N GLU A 116 -3.65 -18.10 15.27
CA GLU A 116 -2.26 -18.29 15.64
C GLU A 116 -1.41 -18.05 14.39
N ILE A 117 -0.45 -17.13 14.48
CA ILE A 117 0.39 -16.77 13.35
C ILE A 117 1.74 -17.48 13.45
N THR A 118 2.15 -18.07 12.34
CA THR A 118 3.53 -18.53 12.13
C THR A 118 4.07 -17.85 10.88
N PRO A 119 5.20 -17.13 10.95
CA PRO A 119 5.78 -16.50 9.77
C PRO A 119 6.42 -17.55 8.86
N PRO A 120 6.56 -17.27 7.56
CA PRO A 120 7.38 -18.09 6.68
C PRO A 120 8.83 -18.15 7.19
N ALA A 121 9.44 -19.33 7.09
CA ALA A 121 10.78 -19.58 7.62
C ALA A 121 11.88 -18.78 6.90
N GLU A 122 11.69 -18.52 5.60
CA GLU A 122 12.64 -17.79 4.77
C GLU A 122 11.90 -16.78 3.88
N ALA A 123 12.52 -15.62 3.71
CA ALA A 123 12.10 -14.62 2.73
C ALA A 123 12.68 -15.01 1.36
N PRO A 124 11.90 -14.95 0.26
CA PRO A 124 12.38 -15.26 -1.09
C PRO A 124 13.63 -14.44 -1.42
N GLN A 125 14.69 -15.03 -1.99
CA GLN A 125 15.84 -14.27 -2.46
C GLN A 125 15.67 -13.92 -3.94
N ILE A 126 14.98 -12.80 -4.20
CA ILE A 126 14.65 -12.37 -5.56
C ILE A 126 15.63 -11.27 -5.98
N SER A 127 16.27 -11.44 -7.14
CA SER A 127 17.08 -10.41 -7.75
C SER A 127 16.25 -9.67 -8.79
N VAL A 128 15.82 -8.46 -8.47
CA VAL A 128 15.08 -7.61 -9.41
C VAL A 128 16.04 -6.63 -10.08
N ASP A 129 16.11 -6.64 -11.42
CA ASP A 129 16.82 -5.63 -12.20
C ASP A 129 15.97 -4.35 -12.30
N PRO A 130 16.49 -3.17 -11.90
CA PRO A 130 15.77 -1.91 -12.07
C PRO A 130 15.29 -1.64 -13.50
N ALA A 131 16.05 -2.05 -14.52
CA ALA A 131 15.66 -1.83 -15.91
C ALA A 131 14.43 -2.67 -16.29
N MET A 132 14.43 -3.95 -15.90
CA MET A 132 13.28 -4.84 -16.09
C MET A 132 12.06 -4.36 -15.31
N ALA A 133 12.23 -3.90 -14.07
CA ALA A 133 11.13 -3.38 -13.26
C ALA A 133 10.50 -2.14 -13.91
N LEU A 134 11.31 -1.23 -14.44
CA LEU A 134 10.83 -0.06 -15.18
C LEU A 134 10.09 -0.44 -16.45
N GLU A 135 10.60 -1.42 -17.20
CA GLU A 135 9.93 -1.92 -18.40
C GLU A 135 8.55 -2.48 -18.06
N GLN A 136 8.46 -3.36 -17.07
CA GLN A 136 7.18 -3.95 -16.65
C GLN A 136 6.21 -2.91 -16.11
N ALA A 137 6.69 -1.99 -15.28
CA ALA A 137 5.89 -0.90 -14.74
C ALA A 137 5.31 -0.01 -15.84
N ASN A 138 6.10 0.31 -16.88
CA ASN A 138 5.64 1.11 -18.00
C ASN A 138 4.72 0.35 -18.97
N GLN A 139 4.73 -0.98 -18.97
CA GLN A 139 3.82 -1.77 -19.79
C GLN A 139 2.47 -2.01 -19.13
N ASN A 140 2.46 -2.14 -17.80
CA ASN A 140 1.29 -2.70 -17.11
C ASN A 140 0.48 -1.68 -16.31
N ARG A 141 1.04 -0.58 -15.82
CA ARG A 141 0.35 0.31 -14.87
C ARG A 141 -0.86 1.04 -15.44
N SER A 142 -1.86 1.27 -14.59
CA SER A 142 -3.08 2.02 -14.93
C SER A 142 -2.79 3.48 -15.29
N ASP A 143 -1.85 4.13 -14.60
CA ASP A 143 -1.56 5.56 -14.74
C ASP A 143 -1.16 5.98 -16.17
N LEU A 144 -0.39 5.16 -16.89
CA LEU A 144 0.01 5.49 -18.27
C LEU A 144 -1.20 5.48 -19.20
N LEU A 145 -2.14 4.55 -19.00
CA LEU A 145 -3.41 4.54 -19.71
C LEU A 145 -4.27 5.76 -19.33
N SER A 146 -4.22 6.17 -18.06
CA SER A 146 -4.85 7.40 -17.58
C SER A 146 -4.23 8.66 -18.20
N TYR A 147 -2.92 8.69 -18.45
CA TYR A 147 -2.24 9.79 -19.14
C TYR A 147 -2.63 9.83 -20.62
N ASP A 148 -2.69 8.67 -21.28
CA ASP A 148 -3.20 8.55 -22.66
C ASP A 148 -4.65 9.05 -22.77
N LEU A 149 -5.49 8.75 -21.77
CA LEU A 149 -6.87 9.23 -21.69
C LEU A 149 -6.93 10.74 -21.51
N GLN A 150 -6.13 11.30 -20.61
CA GLN A 150 -6.03 12.75 -20.39
C GLN A 150 -5.57 13.48 -21.67
N GLN A 151 -4.55 12.96 -22.36
CA GLN A 151 -4.10 13.53 -23.62
C GLN A 151 -5.18 13.42 -24.70
N THR A 152 -5.87 12.28 -24.80
CA THR A 152 -6.98 12.07 -25.76
C THR A 152 -8.12 13.05 -25.51
N ASN A 153 -8.46 13.31 -24.25
CA ASN A 153 -9.48 14.31 -23.89
C ASN A 153 -9.03 15.73 -24.22
N ALA A 154 -7.77 16.09 -23.94
CA ALA A 154 -7.23 17.40 -24.29
C ALA A 154 -7.20 17.64 -25.82
N GLU A 155 -6.87 16.60 -26.59
CA GLU A 155 -6.94 16.64 -28.06
C GLU A 155 -8.37 16.81 -28.58
N ARG A 156 -9.33 16.11 -27.97
CA ARG A 156 -10.77 16.27 -28.27
C ARG A 156 -11.23 17.69 -27.95
N ASP A 157 -10.86 18.24 -26.80
CA ASP A 157 -11.31 19.56 -26.36
C ASP A 157 -10.72 20.67 -27.24
N LEU A 158 -9.46 20.53 -27.67
CA LEU A 158 -8.87 21.41 -28.69
C LEU A 158 -9.58 21.29 -30.06
N ALA A 159 -9.94 20.08 -30.47
CA ALA A 159 -10.68 19.88 -31.72
C ALA A 159 -12.09 20.49 -31.63
N GLN A 160 -12.74 20.38 -30.48
CA GLN A 160 -14.04 20.97 -30.20
C GLN A 160 -13.96 22.50 -30.26
N ALA A 161 -13.00 23.12 -29.55
CA ALA A 161 -12.80 24.57 -29.58
C ALA A 161 -12.55 25.10 -31.01
N LYS A 162 -11.78 24.36 -31.83
CA LYS A 162 -11.57 24.69 -33.25
C LYS A 162 -12.85 24.58 -34.09
N SER A 163 -13.69 23.60 -33.78
CA SER A 163 -14.97 23.40 -34.45
C SER A 163 -15.97 24.48 -34.07
N ASP A 164 -16.03 24.87 -32.80
CA ASP A 164 -16.95 25.87 -32.27
C ASP A 164 -16.61 27.28 -32.75
N ALA A 165 -15.32 27.58 -32.93
CA ALA A 165 -14.86 28.81 -33.58
C ALA A 165 -15.11 28.85 -35.11
N GLY A 166 -15.60 27.76 -35.70
CA GLY A 166 -15.81 27.60 -37.14
C GLY A 166 -17.28 27.50 -37.55
N LEU A 167 -17.52 26.96 -38.76
CA LEU A 167 -18.86 26.62 -39.22
C LEU A 167 -19.31 25.32 -38.54
N SER A 168 -20.46 25.36 -37.86
CA SER A 168 -21.11 24.16 -37.33
C SER A 168 -22.37 23.81 -38.13
N ALA A 169 -22.67 22.52 -38.21
CA ALA A 169 -23.88 22.01 -38.88
C ALA A 169 -24.57 21.00 -37.97
N GLN A 170 -25.86 21.25 -37.69
CA GLN A 170 -26.70 20.35 -36.92
C GLN A 170 -27.73 19.70 -37.85
N MET A 171 -27.82 18.38 -37.79
CA MET A 171 -28.81 17.60 -38.52
C MET A 171 -29.84 17.06 -37.52
N THR A 172 -31.11 17.26 -37.82
CA THR A 172 -32.23 16.75 -37.02
C THR A 172 -33.19 16.02 -37.93
N ALA A 173 -33.43 14.73 -37.65
CA ALA A 173 -34.40 13.90 -38.35
C ALA A 173 -35.47 13.45 -37.34
N THR A 174 -36.73 13.66 -37.69
CA THR A 174 -37.87 13.19 -36.88
C THR A 174 -38.76 12.34 -37.77
N PHE A 175 -39.13 11.18 -37.27
CA PHE A 175 -40.03 10.24 -37.92
C PHE A 175 -41.03 9.74 -36.88
N GLY A 176 -42.31 9.87 -37.16
CA GLY A 176 -43.37 9.41 -36.27
C GLY A 176 -44.74 9.78 -36.79
N TYR A 177 -45.72 9.64 -35.91
CA TYR A 177 -47.08 10.08 -36.17
C TYR A 177 -47.44 11.19 -35.19
N ASN A 178 -48.15 12.20 -35.65
CA ASN A 178 -48.80 13.15 -34.77
C ASN A 178 -50.32 13.14 -35.02
N GLN A 179 -51.07 13.49 -34.00
CA GLN A 179 -52.52 13.70 -34.13
C GLN A 179 -52.97 14.67 -33.05
N SER A 180 -53.94 15.52 -33.39
CA SER A 180 -54.64 16.37 -32.41
C SER A 180 -56.14 16.24 -32.59
N GLY A 181 -56.87 16.09 -31.48
CA GLY A 181 -58.31 15.88 -31.45
C GLY A 181 -58.93 16.50 -30.20
N GLU A 182 -60.24 16.79 -30.25
CA GLU A 182 -60.95 17.44 -29.14
C GLU A 182 -61.16 16.50 -27.93
N ASN A 183 -61.19 15.18 -28.17
CA ASN A 183 -61.32 14.16 -27.12
C ASN A 183 -60.22 13.08 -27.23
N ILE A 184 -59.96 12.36 -26.13
CA ILE A 184 -58.90 11.33 -26.07
C ILE A 184 -59.03 10.24 -27.15
N PRO A 185 -60.22 9.70 -27.49
CA PRO A 185 -60.33 8.69 -28.57
C PRO A 185 -59.89 9.20 -29.94
N ASP A 186 -60.04 10.51 -30.20
CA ASP A 186 -59.71 11.14 -31.48
C ASP A 186 -58.19 11.30 -31.66
N LEU A 187 -57.41 11.23 -30.57
CA LEU A 187 -55.94 11.28 -30.60
C LEU A 187 -55.31 9.99 -31.17
N TYR A 188 -56.07 8.91 -31.30
CA TYR A 188 -55.58 7.59 -31.76
C TYR A 188 -56.17 7.14 -33.10
N GLN A 189 -56.95 8.00 -33.76
CA GLN A 189 -57.56 7.74 -35.07
C GLN A 189 -56.91 8.61 -36.15
N ASP A 190 -56.86 8.10 -37.38
CA ASP A 190 -56.35 8.82 -38.57
C ASP A 190 -55.03 9.55 -38.34
N LEU A 191 -54.06 8.83 -37.75
CA LEU A 191 -52.72 9.32 -37.44
C LEU A 191 -52.06 9.96 -38.67
N LEU A 192 -51.46 11.14 -38.48
CA LEU A 192 -50.78 11.87 -39.55
C LEU A 192 -49.28 11.55 -39.52
N ASP A 193 -48.75 11.16 -40.67
CA ASP A 193 -47.31 10.96 -40.87
C ASP A 193 -46.55 12.27 -40.62
N GLN A 194 -45.66 12.26 -39.63
CA GLN A 194 -44.73 13.36 -39.36
C GLN A 194 -43.30 12.91 -39.68
N GLN A 195 -42.80 13.38 -40.81
CA GLN A 195 -41.43 13.13 -41.25
C GLN A 195 -40.79 14.45 -41.65
N PHE A 196 -39.79 14.90 -40.89
CA PHE A 196 -39.01 16.07 -41.28
C PHE A 196 -37.52 15.84 -41.06
N PHE A 197 -36.75 16.33 -42.02
CA PHE A 197 -35.30 16.31 -42.01
C PHE A 197 -34.81 17.75 -42.18
N ASN A 198 -34.10 18.25 -41.18
CA ASN A 198 -33.60 19.61 -41.15
C ASN A 198 -32.08 19.60 -40.96
N ILE A 199 -31.36 20.34 -41.80
CA ILE A 199 -29.94 20.64 -41.61
C ILE A 199 -29.83 22.14 -41.37
N SER A 200 -29.38 22.51 -40.17
CA SER A 200 -29.12 23.90 -39.79
C SER A 200 -27.62 24.16 -39.77
N PHE A 201 -27.17 25.19 -40.48
CA PHE A 201 -25.80 25.67 -40.44
C PHE A 201 -25.72 26.90 -39.55
N GLN A 202 -24.75 26.94 -38.64
CA GLN A 202 -24.49 28.09 -37.78
C GLN A 202 -23.08 28.59 -38.06
N PHE A 203 -22.99 29.87 -38.42
CA PHE A 203 -21.73 30.55 -38.69
C PHE A 203 -21.65 31.84 -37.86
N PRO A 204 -20.76 31.91 -36.85
CA PRO A 204 -20.56 33.14 -36.11
C PRO A 204 -19.85 34.19 -36.99
N LEU A 205 -20.57 35.26 -37.34
CA LEU A 205 -20.04 36.30 -38.23
C LEU A 205 -19.02 37.21 -37.54
N PHE A 206 -19.19 37.49 -36.24
CA PHE A 206 -18.33 38.40 -35.50
C PHE A 206 -18.36 38.15 -34.00
N GLU A 207 -17.22 37.74 -33.44
CA GLU A 207 -17.10 37.38 -32.01
C GLU A 207 -15.99 38.13 -31.27
N TRP A 208 -15.50 39.25 -31.82
CA TRP A 208 -14.43 40.06 -31.21
C TRP A 208 -13.17 39.28 -30.78
N GLY A 209 -12.84 38.19 -31.49
CA GLY A 209 -11.67 37.35 -31.20
C GLY A 209 -11.89 36.26 -30.14
N ARG A 210 -13.11 36.10 -29.61
CA ARG A 210 -13.44 35.09 -28.60
C ARG A 210 -13.11 33.66 -29.05
N GLY A 211 -13.56 33.23 -30.22
CA GLY A 211 -13.27 31.87 -30.72
C GLY A 211 -11.76 31.58 -30.84
N ASN A 212 -10.96 32.56 -31.28
CA ASN A 212 -9.50 32.43 -31.30
C ASN A 212 -8.91 32.32 -29.89
N ALA A 213 -9.40 33.10 -28.93
CA ALA A 213 -8.95 33.02 -27.55
C ALA A 213 -9.30 31.66 -26.90
N GLU A 214 -10.48 31.10 -27.18
CA GLU A 214 -10.89 29.77 -26.71
C GLU A 214 -10.01 28.67 -27.32
N VAL A 215 -9.65 28.75 -28.60
CA VAL A 215 -8.71 27.82 -29.25
C VAL A 215 -7.30 27.91 -28.66
N GLU A 216 -6.78 29.13 -28.43
CA GLU A 216 -5.47 29.30 -27.82
C GLU A 216 -5.45 28.84 -26.35
N ALA A 217 -6.54 29.05 -25.60
CA ALA A 217 -6.70 28.52 -24.25
C ALA A 217 -6.68 26.97 -24.24
N ALA A 218 -7.46 26.33 -25.12
CA ALA A 218 -7.47 24.87 -25.24
C ALA A 218 -6.10 24.31 -25.67
N ARG A 219 -5.36 25.03 -26.54
CA ARG A 219 -4.00 24.66 -26.94
C ARG A 219 -3.00 24.80 -25.78
N ALA A 220 -3.09 25.88 -25.01
CA ALA A 220 -2.26 26.08 -23.83
C ALA A 220 -2.51 24.98 -22.80
N GLU A 221 -3.78 24.60 -22.58
CA GLU A 221 -4.16 23.53 -21.67
C GLU A 221 -3.65 22.16 -22.14
N GLN A 222 -3.80 21.84 -23.43
CA GLN A 222 -3.21 20.62 -24.01
C GLN A 222 -1.69 20.57 -23.77
N LYS A 223 -0.98 21.69 -23.98
CA LYS A 223 0.47 21.77 -23.74
C LYS A 223 0.80 21.60 -22.26
N ARG A 224 -0.01 22.17 -21.36
CA ARG A 224 0.14 22.00 -19.91
C ARG A 224 0.00 20.54 -19.52
N ILE A 225 -1.06 19.87 -19.97
CA ILE A 225 -1.32 18.44 -19.72
C ILE A 225 -0.15 17.59 -20.23
N LYS A 226 0.34 17.85 -21.45
CA LYS A 226 1.49 17.13 -21.99
C LYS A 226 2.76 17.27 -21.14
N ASN A 227 3.04 18.48 -20.66
CA ASN A 227 4.21 18.71 -19.80
C ASN A 227 4.03 18.06 -18.41
N ASP A 228 2.81 18.08 -17.87
CA ASP A 228 2.46 17.45 -16.59
C ASP A 228 2.63 15.92 -16.66
N ILE A 229 2.18 15.29 -17.75
CA ILE A 229 2.38 13.86 -18.02
C ILE A 229 3.87 13.53 -18.07
N ALA A 230 4.67 14.29 -18.82
CA ALA A 230 6.11 14.04 -18.93
C ALA A 230 6.84 14.15 -17.57
N LEU A 231 6.41 15.07 -16.70
CA LEU A 231 6.95 15.17 -15.34
C LEU A 231 6.57 13.93 -14.50
N LYS A 232 5.28 13.53 -14.53
CA LYS A 232 4.79 12.37 -13.78
C LYS A 232 5.43 11.05 -14.22
N GLU A 233 5.71 10.90 -15.51
CA GLU A 233 6.45 9.74 -16.04
C GLU A 233 7.87 9.69 -15.47
N GLU A 234 8.57 10.83 -15.41
CA GLU A 234 9.92 10.89 -14.84
C GLU A 234 9.91 10.62 -13.32
N GLU A 235 8.99 11.24 -12.58
CA GLU A 235 8.83 11.01 -11.13
C GLU A 235 8.57 9.53 -10.83
N PHE A 236 7.72 8.90 -11.64
CA PHE A 236 7.43 7.48 -11.50
C PHE A 236 8.64 6.59 -11.82
N ASN A 237 9.35 6.86 -12.92
CA ASN A 237 10.53 6.10 -13.27
C ASN A 237 11.58 6.19 -12.15
N GLN A 238 11.73 7.37 -11.53
CA GLN A 238 12.57 7.52 -10.36
C GLN A 238 12.05 6.71 -9.17
N GLU A 239 10.75 6.77 -8.87
CA GLU A 239 10.13 5.98 -7.80
C GLU A 239 10.44 4.49 -7.96
N VAL A 240 10.12 3.88 -9.11
CA VAL A 240 10.38 2.44 -9.36
C VAL A 240 11.86 2.11 -9.18
N TYR A 241 12.75 2.94 -9.74
CA TYR A 241 14.20 2.75 -9.60
C TYR A 241 14.65 2.76 -8.13
N PHE A 242 14.18 3.73 -7.33
CA PHE A 242 14.54 3.82 -5.92
C PHE A 242 13.91 2.68 -5.10
N GLN A 243 12.68 2.26 -5.39
CA GLN A 243 12.01 1.14 -4.72
C GLN A 243 12.77 -0.18 -4.92
N VAL A 244 13.25 -0.47 -6.14
CA VAL A 244 14.08 -1.66 -6.40
C VAL A 244 15.39 -1.60 -5.61
N ARG A 245 16.05 -0.44 -5.54
CA ARG A 245 17.27 -0.32 -4.73
C ARG A 245 17.02 -0.46 -3.23
N GLU A 246 15.92 0.09 -2.74
CA GLU A 246 15.50 -0.06 -1.35
C GLU A 246 15.24 -1.54 -1.02
N PHE A 247 14.65 -2.28 -1.96
CA PHE A 247 14.42 -3.71 -1.83
C PHE A 247 15.73 -4.49 -1.68
N HIS A 248 16.73 -4.24 -2.53
CA HIS A 248 18.06 -4.87 -2.39
C HIS A 248 18.76 -4.49 -1.09
N LEU A 249 18.59 -3.25 -0.61
CA LEU A 249 19.12 -2.82 0.68
C LEU A 249 18.45 -3.59 1.83
N LEU A 250 17.13 -3.72 1.79
CA LEU A 250 16.36 -4.45 2.80
C LEU A 250 16.72 -5.94 2.84
N GLN A 251 17.00 -6.58 1.72
CA GLN A 251 17.53 -7.96 1.68
C GLN A 251 18.83 -8.10 2.49
N LYS A 252 19.77 -7.17 2.29
CA LYS A 252 21.02 -7.16 3.06
C LYS A 252 20.77 -6.91 4.53
N GLN A 253 19.93 -5.93 4.87
CA GLN A 253 19.57 -5.61 6.25
C GLN A 253 18.89 -6.78 6.96
N LEU A 254 18.04 -7.54 6.26
CA LEU A 254 17.37 -8.72 6.82
C LEU A 254 18.38 -9.78 7.24
N SER A 255 19.38 -10.06 6.38
CA SER A 255 20.46 -11.02 6.70
C SER A 255 21.29 -10.58 7.92
N ILE A 256 21.55 -9.28 8.04
CA ILE A 256 22.29 -8.68 9.16
C ILE A 256 21.46 -8.76 10.44
N ALA A 257 20.17 -8.42 10.36
CA ALA A 257 19.26 -8.44 11.51
C ALA A 257 19.05 -9.88 12.03
N ALA A 258 18.91 -10.87 11.15
CA ALA A 258 18.82 -12.29 11.53
C ALA A 258 20.08 -12.76 12.28
N LYS A 259 21.26 -12.38 11.78
CA LYS A 259 22.53 -12.70 12.44
C LYS A 259 22.68 -11.97 13.78
N ALA A 260 22.27 -10.70 13.86
CA ALA A 260 22.29 -9.91 15.08
C ALA A 260 21.39 -10.51 16.17
N ASP A 261 20.19 -10.96 15.81
CA ASP A 261 19.26 -11.67 16.71
C ASP A 261 19.92 -12.93 17.30
N THR A 262 20.50 -13.77 16.44
CA THR A 262 21.20 -15.00 16.85
C THR A 262 22.35 -14.71 17.84
N ILE A 263 23.17 -13.69 17.54
CA ILE A 263 24.28 -13.27 18.40
C ILE A 263 23.77 -12.72 19.74
N ALA A 264 22.70 -11.93 19.73
CA ALA A 264 22.15 -11.31 20.93
C ALA A 264 21.53 -12.35 21.88
N ILE A 265 20.85 -13.37 21.35
CA ILE A 265 20.39 -14.55 22.11
C ILE A 265 21.56 -15.22 22.81
N ARG A 266 22.63 -15.53 22.06
CA ARG A 266 23.80 -16.19 22.65
C ARG A 266 24.50 -15.31 23.69
N ARG A 267 24.60 -14.00 23.45
CA ARG A 267 25.18 -13.04 24.41
C ARG A 267 24.41 -13.02 25.72
N PHE A 268 23.07 -13.01 25.65
CA PHE A 268 22.22 -13.07 26.84
C PHE A 268 22.41 -14.37 27.62
N GLU A 269 22.48 -15.53 26.97
CA GLU A 269 22.76 -16.79 27.65
C GLU A 269 24.10 -16.80 28.39
N VAL A 270 25.15 -16.29 27.75
CA VAL A 270 26.48 -16.17 28.35
C VAL A 270 26.45 -15.20 29.54
N ALA A 271 25.81 -14.04 29.40
CA ALA A 271 25.67 -13.07 30.47
C ALA A 271 24.91 -13.68 31.66
N LYS A 272 23.77 -14.33 31.42
CA LYS A 272 22.99 -15.02 32.44
C LYS A 272 23.84 -16.01 33.23
N ASN A 273 24.58 -16.88 32.53
CA ASN A 273 25.43 -17.88 33.19
C ASN A 273 26.55 -17.22 34.01
N ARG A 274 27.18 -16.15 33.51
CA ARG A 274 28.21 -15.40 34.24
C ARG A 274 27.66 -14.69 35.48
N TYR A 275 26.43 -14.17 35.43
CA TYR A 275 25.79 -13.53 36.57
C TYR A 275 25.49 -14.54 37.69
N LEU A 276 25.02 -15.74 37.33
CA LEU A 276 24.73 -16.81 38.29
C LEU A 276 25.97 -17.21 39.10
N ILE A 277 27.15 -17.23 38.46
CA ILE A 277 28.44 -17.51 39.12
C ILE A 277 29.14 -16.25 39.68
N GLY A 278 28.49 -15.09 39.67
CA GLY A 278 29.01 -13.83 40.23
C GLY A 278 30.19 -13.23 39.47
N LYS A 279 30.27 -13.43 38.15
CA LYS A 279 31.36 -12.94 37.28
C LYS A 279 31.01 -11.69 36.47
N ILE A 280 29.78 -11.20 36.57
CA ILE A 280 29.30 -9.91 36.03
C ILE A 280 28.27 -9.34 37.00
N ASP A 281 28.06 -8.04 36.92
CA ASP A 281 27.05 -7.33 37.71
C ASP A 281 25.66 -7.45 37.10
N ILE A 282 24.65 -7.04 37.86
CA ILE A 282 23.26 -7.14 37.42
C ILE A 282 22.95 -6.22 36.24
N THR A 283 23.63 -5.07 36.16
CA THR A 283 23.52 -4.13 35.04
C THR A 283 23.93 -4.77 33.72
N ASP A 284 25.08 -5.46 33.67
CA ASP A 284 25.55 -6.16 32.46
C ASP A 284 24.55 -7.23 31.98
N LEU A 285 23.89 -7.91 32.92
CA LEU A 285 22.86 -8.90 32.61
C LEU A 285 21.63 -8.24 31.98
N PHE A 286 21.13 -7.16 32.57
CA PHE A 286 19.97 -6.44 32.03
C PHE A 286 20.28 -5.76 30.69
N ASP A 287 21.49 -5.24 30.50
CA ASP A 287 21.93 -4.70 29.20
C ASP A 287 21.93 -5.79 28.12
N ALA A 288 22.38 -7.00 28.45
CA ALA A 288 22.33 -8.14 27.54
C ALA A 288 20.89 -8.57 27.22
N GLN A 289 19.97 -8.54 28.21
CA GLN A 289 18.55 -8.84 28.01
C GLN A 289 17.89 -7.81 27.08
N GLN A 290 18.09 -6.51 27.35
CA GLN A 290 17.55 -5.44 26.52
C GLN A 290 18.07 -5.50 25.07
N ALA A 291 19.36 -5.76 24.89
CA ALA A 291 19.96 -5.93 23.57
C ALA A 291 19.37 -7.13 22.81
N LYS A 292 19.11 -8.25 23.51
CA LYS A 292 18.42 -9.43 22.94
C LYS A 292 17.03 -9.07 22.45
N ASP A 293 16.23 -8.44 23.29
CA ASP A 293 14.85 -8.09 22.95
C ASP A 293 14.77 -7.05 21.82
N ALA A 294 15.68 -6.07 21.80
CA ALA A 294 15.79 -5.09 20.73
C ALA A 294 16.18 -5.73 19.39
N ALA A 295 17.18 -6.62 19.40
CA ALA A 295 17.60 -7.33 18.19
C ALA A 295 16.48 -8.21 17.61
N ARG A 296 15.74 -8.91 18.48
CA ARG A 296 14.60 -9.74 18.06
C ARG A 296 13.50 -8.92 17.42
N ARG A 297 13.10 -7.80 18.04
CA ARG A 297 12.10 -6.88 17.46
C ARG A 297 12.57 -6.30 16.12
N GLN A 298 13.83 -5.89 16.04
CA GLN A 298 14.40 -5.33 14.81
C GLN A 298 14.38 -6.35 13.66
N TYR A 299 14.73 -7.62 13.93
CA TYR A 299 14.64 -8.68 12.92
C TYR A 299 13.23 -8.84 12.36
N ILE A 300 12.22 -8.90 13.24
CA ILE A 300 10.82 -9.05 12.83
C ILE A 300 10.34 -7.82 12.04
N GLN A 301 10.69 -6.61 12.48
CA GLN A 301 10.36 -5.38 11.76
C GLN A 301 11.00 -5.33 10.37
N THR A 302 12.26 -5.74 10.24
CA THR A 302 12.93 -5.82 8.94
C THR A 302 12.28 -6.88 8.05
N LEU A 303 11.86 -8.02 8.61
CA LEU A 303 11.12 -9.04 7.87
C LEU A 303 9.76 -8.52 7.38
N ARG A 304 9.01 -7.79 8.21
CA ARG A 304 7.77 -7.10 7.79
C ARG A 304 8.02 -6.16 6.63
N ASN A 305 9.01 -5.27 6.77
CA ASN A 305 9.33 -4.27 5.77
C ASN A 305 9.74 -4.91 4.44
N TYR A 306 10.45 -6.04 4.51
CA TYR A 306 10.79 -6.84 3.33
C TYR A 306 9.54 -7.29 2.56
N TRP A 307 8.59 -7.93 3.23
CA TRP A 307 7.37 -8.44 2.60
C TRP A 307 6.44 -7.33 2.12
N VAL A 308 6.29 -6.25 2.89
CA VAL A 308 5.51 -5.08 2.46
C VAL A 308 6.11 -4.46 1.19
N LEU A 309 7.44 -4.33 1.14
CA LEU A 309 8.10 -3.78 -0.05
C LEU A 309 8.04 -4.73 -1.25
N PHE A 310 8.09 -6.04 -1.02
CA PHE A 310 7.90 -7.05 -2.06
C PHE A 310 6.54 -6.87 -2.76
N TYR A 311 5.44 -6.80 -2.00
CA TYR A 311 4.11 -6.55 -2.57
C TYR A 311 3.96 -5.14 -3.15
N ARG A 312 4.63 -4.12 -2.57
CA ARG A 312 4.66 -2.78 -3.16
C ARG A 312 5.34 -2.76 -4.53
N LEU A 313 6.43 -3.50 -4.70
CA LEU A 313 7.12 -3.60 -5.99
C LEU A 313 6.26 -4.32 -7.03
N ARG A 314 5.57 -5.39 -6.61
CA ARG A 314 4.55 -6.08 -7.42
C ARG A 314 3.41 -5.14 -7.82
N ARG A 315 2.85 -4.36 -6.88
CA ARG A 315 1.84 -3.33 -7.15
C ARG A 315 2.31 -2.30 -8.17
N LEU A 316 3.53 -1.80 -8.06
CA LEU A 316 4.07 -0.77 -8.96
C LEU A 316 4.31 -1.29 -10.40
N THR A 317 4.65 -2.58 -10.52
CA THR A 317 5.04 -3.19 -11.81
C THR A 317 3.95 -4.06 -12.44
N LEU A 318 2.93 -4.39 -11.65
CA LEU A 318 1.93 -5.44 -11.88
C LEU A 318 2.54 -6.74 -12.39
N TYR A 319 3.70 -7.09 -11.84
CA TYR A 319 4.51 -8.21 -12.26
C TYR A 319 5.02 -8.99 -11.06
N ASP A 320 4.95 -10.32 -11.16
CA ASP A 320 5.49 -11.22 -10.15
C ASP A 320 6.92 -11.64 -10.52
N PHE A 321 7.90 -10.98 -9.91
CA PHE A 321 9.32 -11.28 -10.11
C PHE A 321 9.76 -12.63 -9.53
N GLU A 322 8.96 -13.28 -8.68
CA GLU A 322 9.26 -14.62 -8.17
C GLU A 322 8.95 -15.68 -9.23
N ASN A 323 7.84 -15.52 -9.93
CA ASN A 323 7.32 -16.48 -10.92
C ASN A 323 7.56 -16.05 -12.39
N ASP A 324 8.18 -14.89 -12.61
CA ASP A 324 8.49 -14.32 -13.93
C ASP A 324 7.25 -14.20 -14.84
N GLN A 325 6.14 -13.69 -14.27
CA GLN A 325 4.87 -13.56 -14.99
C GLN A 325 4.09 -12.29 -14.59
N PRO A 326 3.28 -11.71 -15.50
CA PRO A 326 2.35 -10.64 -15.16
C PRO A 326 1.35 -11.09 -14.08
N LEU A 327 0.92 -10.14 -13.25
CA LEU A 327 -0.14 -10.40 -12.27
C LEU A 327 -1.49 -10.49 -12.97
N GLU A 328 -2.15 -11.63 -12.81
CA GLU A 328 -3.52 -11.84 -13.26
C GLU A 328 -4.36 -12.35 -12.09
N TYR A 329 -5.35 -11.55 -11.70
CA TYR A 329 -6.38 -11.96 -10.75
C TYR A 329 -7.61 -12.40 -11.52
N ARG A 330 -8.06 -13.64 -11.32
CA ARG A 330 -9.31 -14.13 -11.90
C ARG A 330 -10.47 -13.59 -11.07
N LEU A 331 -11.40 -12.92 -11.74
CA LEU A 331 -12.73 -12.56 -11.20
C LEU A 331 -13.58 -13.81 -10.90
#